data_AF-A0A524ERU3-F1
#
_entry.id   AF-A0A524ERU3-F1
#
_cell.length_a   1.000
_cell.length_b   1.000
_cell.length_c   1.000
_cell.angle_alpha   90.00
_cell.angle_beta   90.00
_cell.angle_gamma   90.00
#
_symmetry.space_group_name_H-M   'P 1'
#
loop_
_entity.id
_entity.type
_entity.pdbx_description
1 polymer ?
#
loop_
_entity_poly.entity_id
_entity_poly.type
_entity_poly.pdbx_seq_one_letter_code
_entity_poly.pdbx_strand_id
1 'polypeptide(L)'
;MLYWPNDVPGKLDENASHYVSLIKDILRAYKGDFGKPGIIVAPYDCELLGHWWFEGNWWLARVFRWIEDDPEIDLTNTRIYLDQNPPNKVVSIIEGSWGQGSSHWVWLNEWTTWTWKVIYNCEAKSELIISKYKDSQDPNLIKILKQMARELLLLESSDWQFLITTWSARDYAENRVAVHYENFNRLYDMADKYANGEYIEEGEWHFLGTLERTDGLFEALDLEPFAKK
;
A
#
# COMPACT_ATOMS: atom_id res chain seq x y z
N MET A 1 -26.12 -8.69 23.47
CA MET A 1 -25.71 -10.02 22.96
C MET A 1 -24.39 -10.34 23.64
N LEU A 2 -24.24 -11.50 24.29
CA LEU A 2 -22.95 -11.91 24.87
C LEU A 2 -22.17 -12.73 23.83
N TYR A 3 -20.89 -12.94 24.07
CA TYR A 3 -20.05 -13.83 23.27
C TYR A 3 -19.94 -15.18 24.00
N TRP A 4 -20.08 -16.29 23.26
CA TRP A 4 -20.02 -17.65 23.80
C TRP A 4 -18.82 -18.40 23.19
N PRO A 5 -17.64 -18.35 23.83
CA PRO A 5 -16.41 -18.96 23.29
C PRO A 5 -16.52 -20.46 23.02
N ASN A 6 -17.38 -21.17 23.75
CA ASN A 6 -17.53 -22.63 23.61
C ASN A 6 -18.17 -23.05 22.28
N ASP A 7 -18.89 -22.15 21.60
CA ASP A 7 -19.51 -22.43 20.30
C ASP A 7 -18.52 -22.26 19.13
N VAL A 8 -17.41 -21.55 19.38
CA VAL A 8 -16.41 -21.17 18.38
C VAL A 8 -15.75 -22.38 17.71
N PRO A 9 -15.26 -23.41 18.45
CA PRO A 9 -14.56 -24.51 17.81
C PRO A 9 -15.41 -25.24 16.76
N GLY A 10 -16.69 -25.51 17.05
CA GLY A 10 -17.58 -26.16 16.08
C GLY A 10 -17.81 -25.31 14.84
N LYS A 11 -18.03 -24.00 15.00
CA LYS A 11 -18.22 -23.08 13.87
C LYS A 11 -16.98 -22.93 13.00
N LEU A 12 -15.81 -22.90 13.62
CA LEU A 12 -14.54 -22.88 12.91
C LEU A 12 -14.33 -24.15 12.07
N ASP A 13 -14.72 -25.32 12.59
CA ASP A 13 -14.63 -26.58 11.84
C ASP A 13 -15.59 -26.61 10.66
N GLU A 14 -16.85 -26.20 10.88
CA GLU A 14 -17.85 -26.07 9.82
C GLU A 14 -17.37 -25.13 8.70
N ASN A 15 -16.89 -23.94 9.05
CA ASN A 15 -16.47 -22.92 8.09
C ASN A 15 -15.20 -23.32 7.34
N ALA A 16 -14.21 -23.91 8.01
CA ALA A 16 -13.00 -24.40 7.35
C ALA A 16 -13.32 -25.56 6.40
N SER A 17 -14.23 -26.46 6.79
CA SER A 17 -14.58 -27.66 6.01
C SER A 17 -15.31 -27.25 4.75
N HIS A 18 -16.24 -26.32 4.89
CA HIS A 18 -16.93 -25.70 3.77
C HIS A 18 -15.95 -25.02 2.79
N TYR A 19 -14.99 -24.26 3.31
CA TYR A 19 -14.04 -23.55 2.45
C TYR A 19 -13.10 -24.50 1.69
N VAL A 20 -12.56 -25.52 2.36
CA VAL A 20 -11.73 -26.55 1.70
C VAL A 20 -12.55 -27.29 0.65
N SER A 21 -13.79 -27.67 0.95
CA SER A 21 -14.68 -28.33 -0.01
C SER A 21 -14.94 -27.46 -1.25
N LEU A 22 -15.19 -26.15 -1.04
CA LEU A 22 -15.37 -25.18 -2.11
C LEU A 22 -14.12 -25.09 -3.02
N ILE A 23 -12.93 -25.04 -2.44
CA ILE A 23 -11.66 -25.05 -3.20
C ILE A 23 -11.58 -26.30 -4.08
N LYS A 24 -11.84 -27.48 -3.50
CA LYS A 24 -11.81 -28.76 -4.23
C LYS A 24 -12.76 -28.74 -5.41
N ASP A 25 -13.99 -28.29 -5.19
CA ASP A 25 -15.01 -28.29 -6.22
C ASP A 25 -14.66 -27.34 -7.38
N ILE A 26 -14.14 -26.14 -7.08
CA ILE A 26 -13.67 -25.19 -8.09
C ILE A 26 -12.51 -25.79 -8.90
N LEU A 27 -11.51 -26.38 -8.24
CA LEU A 27 -10.34 -26.96 -8.90
C LEU A 27 -10.68 -28.20 -9.72
N ARG A 28 -11.59 -29.06 -9.23
CA ARG A 28 -12.09 -30.23 -9.97
C ARG A 28 -12.86 -29.80 -11.21
N ALA A 29 -13.74 -28.80 -11.09
CA ALA A 29 -14.47 -28.27 -12.24
C ALA A 29 -13.51 -27.69 -13.28
N TYR A 30 -12.55 -26.86 -12.87
CA TYR A 30 -11.52 -26.32 -13.76
C TYR A 30 -10.71 -27.42 -14.45
N LYS A 31 -10.27 -28.45 -13.71
CA LYS A 31 -9.54 -29.58 -14.27
C LYS A 31 -10.40 -30.39 -15.25
N GLY A 32 -11.70 -30.53 -14.99
CA GLY A 32 -12.66 -31.18 -15.89
C GLY A 32 -12.81 -30.43 -17.21
N ASP A 33 -12.96 -29.10 -17.14
CA ASP A 33 -13.19 -28.25 -18.32
C ASP A 33 -11.93 -28.03 -19.17
N PHE A 34 -10.76 -27.93 -18.53
CA PHE A 34 -9.51 -27.53 -19.20
C PHE A 34 -8.45 -28.63 -19.26
N GLY A 35 -8.68 -29.79 -18.64
CA GLY A 35 -7.80 -30.95 -18.69
C GLY A 35 -6.47 -30.81 -17.92
N LYS A 36 -6.33 -29.75 -17.11
CA LYS A 36 -5.09 -29.45 -16.36
C LYS A 36 -5.40 -28.86 -14.98
N PRO A 37 -4.49 -28.96 -13.99
CA PRO A 37 -4.64 -28.29 -12.71
C PRO A 37 -4.80 -26.77 -12.87
N GLY A 38 -5.60 -26.17 -11.98
CA GLY A 38 -5.75 -24.73 -11.84
C GLY A 38 -5.05 -24.20 -10.58
N ILE A 39 -5.08 -22.88 -10.40
CA ILE A 39 -4.68 -22.20 -9.17
C ILE A 39 -5.81 -21.28 -8.72
N ILE A 40 -6.08 -21.25 -7.42
CA ILE A 40 -6.97 -20.27 -6.80
C ILE A 40 -6.10 -19.24 -6.08
N VAL A 41 -6.34 -17.97 -6.36
CA VAL A 41 -5.73 -16.83 -5.67
C VAL A 41 -6.85 -16.09 -4.95
N ALA A 42 -6.83 -16.11 -3.62
CA ALA A 42 -7.84 -15.49 -2.77
C ALA A 42 -7.20 -14.40 -1.90
N PRO A 43 -7.08 -13.16 -2.40
CA PRO A 43 -6.52 -12.06 -1.63
C PRO A 43 -7.54 -11.52 -0.63
N TYR A 44 -7.07 -11.20 0.58
CA TYR A 44 -7.85 -10.59 1.65
C TYR A 44 -7.02 -9.53 2.35
N ASP A 45 -7.66 -8.49 2.87
CA ASP A 45 -6.99 -7.56 3.79
C ASP A 45 -6.55 -8.32 5.04
N CYS A 46 -5.30 -8.12 5.46
CA CYS A 46 -4.71 -8.88 6.57
C CYS A 46 -5.52 -8.68 7.88
N GLU A 47 -5.99 -7.46 8.11
CA GLU A 47 -6.80 -7.12 9.28
C GLU A 47 -8.16 -7.81 9.30
N LEU A 48 -8.64 -8.37 8.18
CA LEU A 48 -9.83 -9.21 8.21
C LEU A 48 -9.67 -10.34 9.22
N LEU A 49 -8.48 -10.93 9.32
CA LEU A 49 -8.21 -12.12 10.11
C LEU A 49 -7.62 -11.75 11.48
N GLY A 50 -8.45 -11.79 12.51
CA GLY A 50 -8.09 -11.52 13.90
C GLY A 50 -8.51 -10.14 14.43
N HIS A 51 -8.73 -9.17 13.55
CA HIS A 51 -9.23 -7.85 13.93
C HIS A 51 -10.71 -7.68 13.59
N TRP A 52 -11.09 -7.67 12.31
CA TRP A 52 -12.51 -7.57 11.92
C TRP A 52 -13.28 -8.86 12.17
N TRP A 53 -12.69 -10.00 11.82
CA TRP A 53 -13.16 -11.32 12.21
C TRP A 53 -12.20 -11.92 13.22
N PHE A 54 -12.58 -11.86 14.50
CA PHE A 54 -11.72 -12.25 15.62
C PHE A 54 -11.17 -13.68 15.49
N GLU A 55 -11.99 -14.65 15.09
CA GLU A 55 -11.59 -16.04 14.95
C GLU A 55 -10.88 -16.35 13.61
N GLY A 56 -10.71 -15.36 12.73
CA GLY A 56 -10.21 -15.57 11.36
C GLY A 56 -8.81 -16.19 11.31
N ASN A 57 -7.94 -15.87 12.27
CA ASN A 57 -6.62 -16.51 12.36
C ASN A 57 -6.70 -18.00 12.71
N TRP A 58 -7.65 -18.39 13.57
CA TRP A 58 -7.86 -19.80 13.92
C TRP A 58 -8.50 -20.57 12.77
N TRP A 59 -9.39 -19.92 12.02
CA TRP A 59 -9.95 -20.48 10.79
C TRP A 59 -8.86 -20.71 9.73
N LEU A 60 -8.02 -19.71 9.46
CA LEU A 60 -6.97 -19.81 8.44
C LEU A 60 -5.98 -20.93 8.78
N ALA A 61 -5.61 -21.05 10.06
CA ALA A 61 -4.75 -22.14 10.53
C ALA A 61 -5.37 -23.53 10.32
N ARG A 62 -6.69 -23.68 10.47
CA ARG A 62 -7.39 -24.94 10.18
C ARG A 62 -7.42 -25.23 8.69
N VAL A 63 -7.76 -24.23 7.86
CA VAL A 63 -7.75 -24.36 6.40
C VAL A 63 -6.39 -24.85 5.90
N PHE A 64 -5.28 -24.24 6.35
CA PHE A 64 -3.95 -24.68 5.92
C PHE A 64 -3.60 -26.10 6.37
N ARG A 65 -3.90 -26.48 7.62
CA ARG A 65 -3.65 -27.85 8.09
C ARG A 65 -4.46 -28.87 7.31
N TRP A 66 -5.72 -28.56 7.03
CA TRP A 66 -6.60 -29.49 6.32
C TRP A 66 -6.27 -29.61 4.84
N ILE A 67 -5.78 -28.54 4.21
CA ILE A 67 -5.24 -28.64 2.85
C ILE A 67 -3.95 -29.47 2.83
N GLU A 68 -3.05 -29.29 3.80
CA GLU A 68 -1.81 -30.08 3.89
C GLU A 68 -2.08 -31.59 4.02
N ASP A 69 -3.16 -31.96 4.73
CA ASP A 69 -3.60 -33.35 4.88
C ASP A 69 -4.45 -33.86 3.69
N ASP A 70 -4.85 -32.99 2.74
CA ASP A 70 -5.72 -33.34 1.61
C ASP A 70 -4.90 -33.73 0.38
N PRO A 71 -5.04 -34.96 -0.16
CA PRO A 71 -4.23 -35.42 -1.29
C PRO A 71 -4.63 -34.81 -2.65
N GLU A 72 -5.69 -34.01 -2.72
CA GLU A 72 -6.19 -33.42 -3.99
C GLU A 72 -5.77 -31.95 -4.20
N ILE A 73 -5.27 -31.26 -3.16
CA ILE A 73 -4.92 -29.84 -3.23
C ILE A 73 -3.53 -29.62 -2.63
N ASP A 74 -2.72 -28.82 -3.31
CA ASP A 74 -1.42 -28.37 -2.80
C ASP A 74 -1.45 -26.87 -2.45
N LEU A 75 -0.78 -26.49 -1.36
CA LEU A 75 -0.45 -25.10 -1.07
C LEU A 75 0.82 -24.70 -1.83
N THR A 76 0.81 -23.50 -2.42
CA THR A 76 1.98 -22.94 -3.10
C THR A 76 2.00 -21.42 -2.96
N ASN A 77 3.14 -20.81 -3.27
CA ASN A 77 3.22 -19.38 -3.53
C ASN A 77 3.25 -19.10 -5.05
N THR A 78 3.02 -17.84 -5.42
CA THR A 78 2.95 -17.41 -6.82
C THR A 78 4.25 -17.63 -7.57
N ARG A 79 5.41 -17.47 -6.91
CA ARG A 79 6.72 -17.67 -7.53
C ARG A 79 6.92 -19.13 -7.95
N ILE A 80 6.77 -20.07 -7.02
CA ILE A 80 6.93 -21.52 -7.30
C ILE A 80 5.95 -21.96 -8.38
N TYR A 81 4.70 -21.50 -8.30
CA TYR A 81 3.69 -21.84 -9.30
C TYR A 81 4.07 -21.33 -10.70
N LEU A 82 4.53 -20.09 -10.83
CA LEU A 82 4.94 -19.49 -12.11
C LEU A 82 6.20 -20.13 -12.68
N ASP A 83 7.15 -20.56 -11.84
CA ASP A 83 8.35 -21.28 -12.29
C ASP A 83 7.98 -22.64 -12.92
N GLN A 84 6.97 -23.32 -12.38
CA GLN A 84 6.47 -24.61 -12.88
C GLN A 84 5.45 -24.45 -14.03
N ASN A 85 4.72 -23.33 -14.05
CA ASN A 85 3.64 -23.04 -14.99
C ASN A 85 3.88 -21.68 -15.67
N PRO A 86 4.89 -21.57 -16.54
CA PRO A 86 5.23 -20.30 -17.17
C PRO A 86 4.04 -19.74 -17.98
N PRO A 87 3.83 -18.40 -17.98
CA PRO A 87 2.77 -17.77 -18.73
C PRO A 87 2.80 -18.16 -20.21
N ASN A 88 1.68 -18.63 -20.74
CA ASN A 88 1.54 -19.05 -22.14
C ASN A 88 0.45 -18.27 -22.90
N LYS A 89 -0.13 -17.26 -22.26
CA LYS A 89 -1.12 -16.36 -22.85
C LYS A 89 -0.76 -14.92 -22.53
N VAL A 90 -1.02 -14.05 -23.49
CA VAL A 90 -0.95 -12.60 -23.30
C VAL A 90 -2.39 -12.09 -23.26
N VAL A 91 -2.68 -11.25 -22.28
CA VAL A 91 -3.98 -10.61 -22.12
C VAL A 91 -3.77 -9.09 -22.04
N SER A 92 -4.67 -8.32 -22.65
CA SER A 92 -4.73 -6.88 -22.43
C SER A 92 -5.60 -6.62 -21.21
N ILE A 93 -5.09 -5.86 -20.25
CA ILE A 93 -5.84 -5.45 -19.05
C ILE A 93 -6.38 -4.05 -19.30
N ILE A 94 -7.66 -3.83 -19.00
CA ILE A 94 -8.26 -2.49 -18.99
C ILE A 94 -7.99 -1.83 -17.65
N GLU A 95 -8.00 -0.51 -17.60
CA GLU A 95 -7.86 0.18 -16.32
C GLU A 95 -8.97 -0.21 -15.34
N GLY A 96 -8.60 -0.32 -14.07
CA GLY A 96 -9.53 -0.65 -13.01
C GLY A 96 -8.82 -0.86 -11.68
N SER A 97 -9.62 -1.07 -10.65
CA SER A 97 -9.16 -1.41 -9.30
C SER A 97 -9.98 -2.57 -8.74
N TRP A 98 -9.59 -3.09 -7.59
CA TRP A 98 -10.43 -3.99 -6.78
C TRP A 98 -11.39 -3.24 -5.84
N GLY A 99 -11.45 -1.91 -5.95
CA GLY A 99 -12.33 -1.06 -5.16
C GLY A 99 -13.75 -0.98 -5.73
N GLN A 100 -14.50 0.04 -5.29
CA GLN A 100 -15.90 0.21 -5.68
C GLN A 100 -16.07 0.33 -7.19
N GLY A 101 -16.94 -0.51 -7.75
CA GLY A 101 -17.27 -0.53 -9.17
C GLY A 101 -16.10 -0.89 -10.08
N SER A 102 -15.04 -1.49 -9.53
CA SER A 102 -13.78 -1.78 -10.24
C SER A 102 -13.16 -0.56 -10.92
N SER A 103 -13.39 0.62 -10.34
CA SER A 103 -13.04 1.93 -10.93
C SER A 103 -12.08 2.71 -10.02
N HIS A 104 -11.68 3.91 -10.47
CA HIS A 104 -10.85 4.82 -9.68
C HIS A 104 -11.67 5.71 -8.72
N TRP A 105 -13.01 5.60 -8.71
CA TRP A 105 -13.90 6.54 -8.05
C TRP A 105 -13.60 6.73 -6.55
N VAL A 106 -13.15 5.67 -5.87
CA VAL A 106 -12.79 5.73 -4.44
C VAL A 106 -11.68 6.75 -4.18
N TRP A 107 -10.75 6.93 -5.11
CA TRP A 107 -9.63 7.87 -4.97
C TRP A 107 -9.80 9.13 -5.80
N LEU A 108 -10.60 9.10 -6.86
CA LEU A 108 -10.84 10.23 -7.77
C LEU A 108 -12.34 10.53 -7.88
N ASN A 109 -12.80 11.47 -7.06
CA ASN A 109 -14.17 11.99 -7.07
C ASN A 109 -14.18 13.47 -6.63
N GLU A 110 -15.37 14.06 -6.54
CA GLU A 110 -15.57 15.46 -6.18
C GLU A 110 -15.02 15.85 -4.79
N TRP A 111 -14.90 14.90 -3.85
CA TRP A 111 -14.39 15.15 -2.50
C TRP A 111 -12.87 15.06 -2.42
N THR A 112 -12.23 14.32 -3.33
CA THR A 112 -10.79 14.06 -3.28
C THR A 112 -10.01 14.77 -4.39
N THR A 113 -10.68 15.33 -5.40
CA THR A 113 -10.03 16.03 -6.55
C THR A 113 -9.05 17.12 -6.12
N TRP A 114 -9.29 17.79 -4.99
CA TRP A 114 -8.37 18.81 -4.48
C TRP A 114 -7.02 18.25 -4.05
N THR A 115 -6.97 17.02 -3.53
CA THR A 115 -5.72 16.35 -3.09
C THR A 115 -4.77 16.12 -4.27
N TRP A 116 -5.30 15.75 -5.44
CA TRP A 116 -4.52 15.52 -6.65
C TRP A 116 -3.82 16.79 -7.15
N LYS A 117 -4.47 17.96 -7.04
CA LYS A 117 -3.84 19.24 -7.41
C LYS A 117 -2.60 19.53 -6.55
N VAL A 118 -2.68 19.15 -5.28
CA VAL A 118 -1.63 19.32 -4.28
C VAL A 118 -0.49 18.35 -4.55
N ILE A 119 -0.80 17.06 -4.72
CA ILE A 119 0.17 16.00 -5.06
C ILE A 119 0.94 16.35 -6.34
N TYR A 120 0.24 16.64 -7.44
CA TYR A 120 0.88 16.96 -8.73
C TYR A 120 1.76 18.21 -8.67
N ASN A 121 1.45 19.18 -7.80
CA ASN A 121 2.32 20.33 -7.61
C ASN A 121 3.64 19.93 -6.94
N CYS A 122 3.56 19.10 -5.90
CA CYS A 122 4.73 18.62 -5.17
C CYS A 122 5.59 17.68 -6.02
N GLU A 123 4.99 16.75 -6.76
CA GLU A 123 5.69 15.90 -7.73
C GLU A 123 6.51 16.75 -8.72
N ALA A 124 5.89 17.73 -9.37
CA ALA A 124 6.57 18.60 -10.33
C ALA A 124 7.72 19.41 -9.71
N LYS A 125 7.55 19.89 -8.46
CA LYS A 125 8.63 20.58 -7.72
C LYS A 125 9.77 19.63 -7.39
N SER A 126 9.45 18.42 -6.93
CA SER A 126 10.39 17.37 -6.57
C SER A 126 11.25 16.98 -7.77
N GLU A 127 10.62 16.70 -8.91
CA GLU A 127 11.29 16.41 -10.19
C GLU A 127 12.35 17.45 -10.54
N LEU A 128 12.02 18.74 -10.42
CA LEU A 128 12.90 19.82 -10.83
C LEU A 128 14.09 20.02 -9.88
N ILE A 129 13.88 20.02 -8.57
CA ILE A 129 14.95 20.29 -7.61
C ILE A 129 15.86 19.08 -7.42
N ILE A 130 15.30 17.87 -7.44
CA ILE A 130 16.07 16.64 -7.29
C ILE A 130 16.94 16.38 -8.52
N SER A 131 16.43 16.60 -9.75
CA SER A 131 17.26 16.50 -10.95
C SER A 131 18.50 17.41 -10.92
N LYS A 132 18.42 18.56 -10.25
CA LYS A 132 19.55 19.50 -10.15
C LYS A 132 20.58 19.08 -9.10
N TYR A 133 20.13 18.48 -8.00
CA TYR A 133 20.94 18.39 -6.78
C TYR A 133 21.11 16.97 -6.21
N LYS A 134 20.50 15.93 -6.81
CA LYS A 134 20.61 14.54 -6.33
C LYS A 134 22.05 14.02 -6.21
N ASP A 135 22.95 14.50 -7.07
CA ASP A 135 24.37 14.09 -7.11
C ASP A 135 25.28 14.99 -6.26
N SER A 136 24.70 15.92 -5.48
CA SER A 136 25.45 16.80 -4.59
C SER A 136 26.25 16.00 -3.57
N GLN A 137 27.49 16.42 -3.33
CA GLN A 137 28.35 15.85 -2.28
C GLN A 137 28.11 16.53 -0.91
N ASP A 138 27.23 17.53 -0.85
CA ASP A 138 26.87 18.19 0.40
C ASP A 138 25.89 17.33 1.20
N PRO A 139 26.31 16.77 2.35
CA PRO A 139 25.47 15.87 3.13
C PRO A 139 24.24 16.57 3.71
N ASN A 140 24.27 17.88 3.95
CA ASN A 140 23.12 18.60 4.49
C ASN A 140 22.06 18.83 3.42
N LEU A 141 22.47 19.19 2.20
CA LEU A 141 21.54 19.32 1.08
C LEU A 141 20.86 17.97 0.79
N ILE A 142 21.63 16.88 0.77
CA ILE A 142 21.09 15.54 0.57
C ILE A 142 20.11 15.15 1.68
N LYS A 143 20.37 15.52 2.94
CA LYS A 143 19.41 15.30 4.05
C LYS A 143 18.08 16.03 3.83
N ILE A 144 18.13 17.31 3.46
CA ILE A 144 16.91 18.10 3.19
C ILE A 144 16.12 17.45 2.05
N LEU A 145 16.78 17.11 0.94
CA LEU A 145 16.12 16.49 -0.22
C LEU A 145 15.51 15.13 0.12
N LYS A 146 16.20 14.30 0.92
CA LYS A 146 15.65 13.01 1.37
C LYS A 146 14.43 13.18 2.26
N GLN A 147 14.45 14.11 3.22
CA GLN A 147 13.25 14.34 4.03
C GLN A 147 12.12 14.91 3.19
N MET A 148 12.41 15.80 2.24
CA MET A 148 11.40 16.35 1.31
C MET A 148 10.74 15.22 0.49
N ALA A 149 11.53 14.27 -0.02
CA ALA A 149 11.00 13.11 -0.74
C ALA A 149 10.17 12.18 0.16
N ARG A 150 10.49 12.04 1.45
CA ARG A 150 9.63 11.32 2.42
C ARG A 150 8.29 12.00 2.62
N GLU A 151 8.27 13.33 2.75
CA GLU A 151 7.01 14.07 2.85
C GLU A 151 6.16 13.91 1.58
N LEU A 152 6.79 13.85 0.40
CA LEU A 152 6.08 13.55 -0.85
C LEU A 152 5.47 12.14 -0.84
N LEU A 153 6.25 11.11 -0.48
CA LEU A 153 5.74 9.74 -0.39
C LEU A 153 4.60 9.61 0.63
N LEU A 154 4.70 10.31 1.77
CA LEU A 154 3.63 10.34 2.76
C LEU A 154 2.38 11.05 2.23
N LEU A 155 2.55 12.16 1.50
CA LEU A 155 1.47 12.89 0.84
C LEU A 155 0.76 12.05 -0.26
N GLU A 156 1.50 11.18 -0.95
CA GLU A 156 1.02 10.31 -2.02
C GLU A 156 0.28 9.05 -1.53
N SER A 157 0.17 8.83 -0.21
CA SER A 157 -0.56 7.65 0.27
C SER A 157 -2.03 7.67 -0.17
N SER A 158 -2.44 6.61 -0.86
CA SER A 158 -3.82 6.43 -1.32
C SER A 158 -4.85 6.29 -0.18
N ASP A 159 -4.37 6.02 1.05
CA ASP A 159 -5.19 5.97 2.26
C ASP A 159 -5.92 7.28 2.50
N TRP A 160 -5.34 8.43 2.12
CA TRP A 160 -5.96 9.73 2.37
C TRP A 160 -7.28 9.87 1.60
N GLN A 161 -7.26 9.62 0.30
CA GLN A 161 -8.46 9.68 -0.52
C GLN A 161 -9.45 8.58 -0.15
N PHE A 162 -8.95 7.39 0.21
CA PHE A 162 -9.80 6.30 0.70
C PHE A 162 -10.58 6.73 1.95
N LEU A 163 -9.90 7.22 3.00
CA LEU A 163 -10.52 7.64 4.27
C LEU A 163 -11.47 8.83 4.13
N ILE A 164 -11.19 9.74 3.18
CA ILE A 164 -12.10 10.85 2.83
C ILE A 164 -13.37 10.29 2.18
N THR A 165 -13.23 9.40 1.20
CA THR A 165 -14.36 8.86 0.44
C THR A 165 -15.23 7.92 1.24
N THR A 166 -14.65 7.05 2.08
CA THR A 166 -15.40 6.11 2.92
C THR A 166 -15.94 6.74 4.20
N TRP A 167 -15.57 8.00 4.48
CA TRP A 167 -15.92 8.71 5.72
C TRP A 167 -15.46 8.02 7.00
N SER A 168 -14.48 7.11 6.92
CA SER A 168 -13.99 6.38 8.09
C SER A 168 -13.16 7.27 9.04
N ALA A 169 -12.39 8.21 8.49
CA ALA A 169 -11.59 9.17 9.25
C ALA A 169 -11.28 10.44 8.42
N ARG A 170 -12.31 11.06 7.85
CA ARG A 170 -12.18 12.14 6.88
C ARG A 170 -11.35 13.33 7.38
N ASP A 171 -11.72 13.92 8.52
CA ASP A 171 -11.01 15.10 9.07
C ASP A 171 -9.53 14.81 9.33
N TYR A 172 -9.22 13.58 9.77
CA TYR A 172 -7.85 13.14 9.97
C TYR A 172 -7.07 13.09 8.65
N ALA A 173 -7.65 12.49 7.61
CA ALA A 173 -7.02 12.39 6.30
C ALA A 173 -6.83 13.76 5.63
N GLU A 174 -7.83 14.65 5.69
CA GLU A 174 -7.71 16.02 5.17
C GLU A 174 -6.57 16.78 5.88
N ASN A 175 -6.45 16.63 7.21
CA ASN A 175 -5.36 17.22 7.99
C ASN A 175 -3.99 16.61 7.63
N ARG A 176 -3.90 15.29 7.40
CA ARG A 176 -2.64 14.63 6.99
C ARG A 176 -2.15 15.13 5.64
N VAL A 177 -3.04 15.29 4.67
CA VAL A 177 -2.69 15.89 3.36
C VAL A 177 -2.16 17.30 3.54
N ALA A 178 -2.84 18.13 4.35
CA ALA A 178 -2.41 19.51 4.61
C ALA A 178 -1.02 19.57 5.27
N VAL A 179 -0.78 18.76 6.30
CA VAL A 179 0.50 18.72 7.03
C VAL A 179 1.66 18.30 6.12
N HIS A 180 1.52 17.19 5.38
CA HIS A 180 2.62 16.74 4.51
C HIS A 180 2.86 17.69 3.33
N TYR A 181 1.80 18.35 2.83
CA TYR A 181 1.95 19.40 1.83
C TYR A 181 2.71 20.62 2.36
N GLU A 182 2.35 21.12 3.56
CA GLU A 182 3.04 22.26 4.18
C GLU A 182 4.50 21.93 4.49
N ASN A 183 4.75 20.73 5.05
CA ASN A 183 6.10 20.25 5.33
C ASN A 183 6.93 20.14 4.05
N PHE A 184 6.39 19.52 3.00
CA PHE A 184 7.06 19.40 1.71
C PHE A 184 7.46 20.78 1.17
N ASN A 185 6.55 21.74 1.14
CA ASN A 185 6.85 23.07 0.59
C ASN A 185 7.90 23.80 1.42
N ARG A 186 7.85 23.69 2.74
CA ARG A 186 8.86 24.29 3.62
C ARG A 186 10.25 23.68 3.39
N LEU A 187 10.33 22.35 3.23
CA LEU A 187 11.59 21.68 2.90
C LEU A 187 12.08 22.01 1.48
N TYR A 188 11.17 22.15 0.51
CA TYR A 188 11.51 22.60 -0.84
C TYR A 188 12.14 24.00 -0.80
N ASP A 189 11.52 24.95 -0.10
CA ASP A 189 12.03 26.31 0.04
C ASP A 189 13.37 26.34 0.80
N MET A 190 13.52 25.50 1.83
CA MET A 190 14.78 25.31 2.56
C MET A 190 15.88 24.76 1.64
N ALA A 191 15.57 23.74 0.82
CA ALA A 191 16.51 23.14 -0.12
C ALA A 191 16.94 24.13 -1.20
N ASP A 192 16.00 24.89 -1.77
CA ASP A 192 16.29 25.87 -2.81
C ASP A 192 17.19 27.00 -2.26
N LYS A 193 16.85 27.57 -1.11
CA LYS A 193 17.69 28.57 -0.44
C LYS A 193 19.08 28.03 -0.12
N TYR A 194 19.16 26.84 0.47
CA TYR A 194 20.43 26.24 0.87
C TYR A 194 21.32 25.96 -0.34
N ALA A 195 20.75 25.42 -1.42
CA ALA A 195 21.46 25.13 -2.65
C ALA A 195 21.95 26.40 -3.38
N ASN A 196 21.23 27.52 -3.25
CA ASN A 196 21.66 28.82 -3.76
C ASN A 196 22.66 29.56 -2.84
N GLY A 197 23.08 28.93 -1.73
CA GLY A 197 24.06 29.49 -0.79
C GLY A 197 23.47 30.56 0.14
N GLU A 198 22.15 30.63 0.26
CA GLU A 198 21.48 31.53 1.19
C GLU A 198 21.57 31.02 2.64
N TYR A 199 21.49 31.95 3.59
CA TYR A 199 21.50 31.61 5.01
C TYR A 199 20.20 30.89 5.40
N ILE A 200 20.35 29.76 6.09
CA ILE A 200 19.24 28.99 6.64
C ILE A 200 19.17 29.23 8.14
N GLU A 201 18.03 29.73 8.61
CA GLU A 201 17.78 30.00 10.02
C GLU A 201 17.84 28.71 10.86
N GLU A 202 18.28 28.82 12.12
CA GLU A 202 18.37 27.68 13.05
C GLU A 202 17.03 26.96 13.25
N GLY A 203 15.92 27.71 13.16
CA GLY A 203 14.57 27.16 13.24
C GLY A 203 14.24 26.17 12.12
N GLU A 204 14.79 26.34 10.92
CA GLU A 204 14.58 25.41 9.79
C GLU A 204 15.36 24.09 10.01
N TRP A 205 16.55 24.16 10.58
CA TRP A 205 17.31 22.96 10.98
C TRP A 205 16.61 22.20 12.11
N HIS A 206 16.04 22.90 13.08
CA HIS A 206 15.24 22.28 14.15
C HIS A 206 13.96 21.63 13.59
N PHE A 207 13.34 22.28 12.62
CA PHE A 207 12.19 21.73 11.91
C PHE A 207 12.54 20.46 11.15
N LEU A 208 13.60 20.47 10.33
CA LEU A 208 14.11 19.28 9.64
C LEU A 208 14.37 18.13 10.62
N GLY A 209 15.10 18.40 11.72
CA GLY A 209 15.39 17.37 12.72
C GLY A 209 14.15 16.83 13.44
N THR A 210 13.08 17.62 13.53
CA THR A 210 11.79 17.14 14.05
C THR A 210 11.14 16.16 13.07
N LEU A 211 11.11 16.50 11.78
CA LEU A 211 10.56 15.64 10.74
C LEU A 211 11.37 14.35 10.56
N GLU A 212 12.69 14.41 10.60
CA GLU A 212 13.53 13.20 10.54
C GLU A 212 13.22 12.22 11.69
N ARG A 213 12.67 12.71 12.82
CA ARG A 213 12.25 11.88 13.95
C ARG A 213 10.80 11.40 13.83
N THR A 214 9.88 12.22 13.34
CA THR A 214 8.45 11.85 13.23
C THR A 214 8.14 11.08 11.95
N ASP A 215 8.79 11.45 10.86
CA ASP A 215 8.55 11.02 9.49
C ASP A 215 9.84 10.45 8.86
N GLY A 216 10.65 9.76 9.68
CA GLY A 216 11.97 9.21 9.33
C GLY A 216 11.95 7.86 8.60
N LEU A 217 10.89 7.56 7.84
CA LEU A 217 10.79 6.30 7.07
C LEU A 217 11.84 6.24 5.96
N PHE A 218 12.21 5.04 5.52
CA PHE A 218 13.15 4.83 4.40
C PHE A 218 14.52 5.51 4.62
N GLU A 219 15.32 4.96 5.55
CA GLU A 219 16.67 5.47 5.82
C GLU A 219 17.55 5.49 4.56
N ALA A 220 17.50 4.41 3.78
CA ALA A 220 18.22 4.24 2.53
C ALA A 220 17.48 4.80 1.30
N LEU A 221 16.63 5.82 1.46
CA LEU A 221 15.86 6.40 0.35
C LEU A 221 16.80 6.83 -0.79
N ASP A 222 16.47 6.37 -2.00
CA ASP A 222 17.07 6.76 -3.26
C ASP A 222 16.31 7.96 -3.84
N LEU A 223 17.05 8.99 -4.27
CA LEU A 223 16.49 10.20 -4.86
C LEU A 223 16.25 10.06 -6.36
N GLU A 224 16.89 9.08 -7.04
CA GLU A 224 16.78 8.90 -8.48
C GLU A 224 15.33 8.83 -9.00
N PRO A 225 14.41 8.08 -8.37
CA PRO A 225 13.04 7.95 -8.88
C PRO A 225 12.24 9.25 -8.88
N PHE A 226 12.67 10.23 -8.06
CA PHE A 226 12.02 11.52 -7.91
C PHE A 226 12.64 12.60 -8.80
N ALA A 227 13.69 12.27 -9.56
CA ALA A 227 14.26 13.16 -10.54
C ALA A 227 13.46 13.08 -11.84
N LYS A 228 13.32 14.21 -12.53
CA LYS A 228 12.88 14.22 -13.92
C LYS A 228 13.83 13.38 -14.77
N LYS A 229 13.27 12.42 -15.50
CA LYS A 229 13.97 11.59 -16.49
C LYS A 229 14.37 12.37 -17.74
#